data_AF-A0A1B8GMT4-F1
#
_entry.id   AF-A0A1B8GMT4-F1
#
_cell.length_a   1.000
_cell.length_b   1.000
_cell.length_c   1.000
_cell.angle_alpha   90.00
_cell.angle_beta   90.00
_cell.angle_gamma   90.00
#
_symmetry.space_group_name_H-M   'P 1'
#
loop_
_entity.id
_entity.type
_entity.pdbx_description
1 polymer ?
#
loop_
_entity_poly.entity_id
_entity_poly.type
_entity_poly.pdbx_seq_one_letter_code
_entity_poly.pdbx_strand_id
1 'polypeptide(L)'
;MAAAVAHTHLVAHTYHMDIKPGNFLLDEESNLVLINWEQSDAPVTTAALEIDGTWDIEEIRSENQTTTLRYTKYTGPERCNMPIHANYHTKKSWLEHLDKFDDITCTEEVVEDWESSENIPEHWKRVVEDCLHKDPNKRIGLRELVAFWDSERQAMYERNT
;
A
#
# COMPACT_ATOMS: atom_id res chain seq x y z
N MET A 1 7.14 9.37 1.17
CA MET A 1 6.37 8.12 1.38
C MET A 1 6.98 6.92 0.65
N ALA A 2 6.97 6.87 -0.70
CA ALA A 2 7.48 5.73 -1.48
C ALA A 2 8.91 5.31 -1.08
N ALA A 3 9.82 6.28 -0.89
CA ALA A 3 11.19 6.02 -0.46
C ALA A 3 11.29 5.30 0.90
N ALA A 4 10.44 5.65 1.86
CA ALA A 4 10.41 5.00 3.18
C ALA A 4 9.96 3.54 3.07
N VAL A 5 8.92 3.26 2.27
CA VAL A 5 8.45 1.90 2.02
C VAL A 5 9.50 1.08 1.26
N ALA A 6 10.12 1.66 0.24
CA ALA A 6 11.21 1.04 -0.49
C ALA A 6 12.40 0.69 0.40
N HIS A 7 12.82 1.60 1.29
CA HIS A 7 13.89 1.33 2.24
C HIS A 7 13.51 0.20 3.20
N THR A 8 12.27 0.19 3.70
CA THR A 8 11.74 -0.85 4.58
C THR A 8 11.87 -2.24 3.94
N HIS A 9 11.48 -2.38 2.68
CA HIS A 9 11.49 -3.67 1.99
C HIS A 9 12.88 -4.06 1.46
N LEU A 10 13.61 -3.11 0.87
CA LEU A 10 14.81 -3.40 0.08
C LEU A 10 16.11 -3.28 0.87
N VAL A 11 16.11 -2.57 2.00
CA VAL A 11 17.30 -2.36 2.85
C VAL A 11 17.11 -3.00 4.22
N ALA A 12 15.99 -2.70 4.89
CA ALA A 12 15.71 -3.29 6.20
C ALA A 12 15.17 -4.73 6.11
N HIS A 13 14.80 -5.20 4.91
CA HIS A 13 14.30 -6.55 4.66
C HIS A 13 13.13 -6.94 5.57
N THR A 14 12.21 -5.99 5.78
CA THR A 14 11.00 -6.16 6.60
C THR A 14 9.81 -5.49 5.93
N TYR A 15 8.63 -5.58 6.55
CA TYR A 15 7.37 -5.05 6.06
C TYR A 15 6.61 -4.32 7.18
N HIS A 16 5.89 -3.25 6.84
CA HIS A 16 5.19 -2.40 7.83
C HIS A 16 3.76 -2.85 8.15
N MET A 17 3.08 -3.52 7.20
CA MET A 17 1.69 -4.02 7.29
C MET A 17 0.56 -2.99 7.45
N ASP A 18 0.86 -1.76 7.86
CA ASP A 18 -0.15 -0.71 8.05
C ASP A 18 0.28 0.63 7.43
N ILE A 19 0.41 0.68 6.12
CA ILE A 19 0.79 1.92 5.43
C ILE A 19 -0.45 2.79 5.23
N LYS A 20 -0.52 3.93 5.92
CA LYS A 20 -1.61 4.92 5.83
C LYS A 20 -1.16 6.32 6.25
N PRO A 21 -1.88 7.40 5.86
CA PRO A 21 -1.51 8.76 6.21
C PRO A 21 -1.30 8.98 7.72
N GLY A 22 -2.13 8.37 8.57
CA GLY A 22 -2.00 8.48 10.03
C GLY A 22 -0.73 7.87 10.63
N ASN A 23 0.06 7.11 9.86
CA ASN A 23 1.34 6.54 10.27
C ASN A 23 2.55 7.28 9.68
N PHE A 24 2.34 8.49 9.17
CA PHE A 24 3.42 9.39 8.78
C PHE A 24 3.41 10.64 9.64
N LEU A 25 4.59 11.02 10.14
CA LEU A 25 4.83 12.32 10.76
C LEU A 25 5.60 13.22 9.79
N LEU A 26 5.53 14.53 10.01
CA LEU A 26 6.41 15.50 9.36
C LEU A 26 7.55 15.87 10.30
N ASP A 27 8.78 15.85 9.81
CA ASP A 27 9.92 16.43 10.52
C ASP A 27 10.03 17.95 10.30
N GLU A 28 11.08 18.57 10.84
CA GLU A 28 11.32 20.02 10.74
C GLU A 28 11.58 20.51 9.30
N GLU A 29 11.97 19.62 8.40
CA GLU A 29 12.19 19.88 6.98
C GLU A 29 10.98 19.52 6.13
N SER A 30 9.85 19.15 6.75
CA SER A 30 8.64 18.65 6.09
C SER A 30 8.82 17.33 5.32
N ASN A 31 9.82 16.52 5.68
CA ASN A 31 9.92 15.16 5.19
C ASN A 31 8.92 14.25 5.92
N LEU A 32 8.38 13.26 5.19
CA LEU A 32 7.49 12.25 5.74
C LEU A 32 8.29 11.12 6.41
N VAL A 33 8.09 10.93 7.72
CA VAL A 33 8.72 9.88 8.54
C VAL A 33 7.71 8.77 8.84
N LEU A 34 8.03 7.53 8.46
CA LEU A 34 7.20 6.35 8.72
C LEU A 34 7.34 5.88 10.17
N ILE A 35 6.22 5.74 10.87
CA ILE A 35 6.12 5.33 12.28
C ILE A 35 5.11 4.19 12.47
N ASN A 36 4.96 3.72 13.72
CA ASN A 36 3.95 2.74 14.13
C ASN A 36 4.21 1.30 13.62
N TRP A 37 5.37 0.77 14.01
CA TRP A 37 5.89 -0.54 13.61
C TRP A 37 5.30 -1.74 14.35
N GLU A 38 4.33 -1.53 15.25
CA GLU A 38 3.87 -2.55 16.21
C GLU A 38 2.64 -3.37 15.75
N GLN A 39 2.25 -3.31 14.47
CA GLN A 39 1.02 -4.00 14.02
C GLN A 39 1.25 -5.42 13.54
N SER A 40 0.34 -6.31 13.98
CA SER A 40 0.26 -7.72 13.57
C SER A 40 -0.71 -7.97 12.41
N ASP A 41 -1.58 -7.01 12.08
CA ASP A 41 -2.63 -7.14 11.06
C ASP A 41 -2.80 -5.84 10.26
N ALA A 42 -3.29 -5.96 9.03
CA ALA A 42 -3.63 -4.83 8.17
C ALA A 42 -5.12 -4.43 8.35
N PRO A 43 -5.46 -3.14 8.48
CA PRO A 43 -6.85 -2.69 8.45
C PRO A 43 -7.54 -3.09 7.13
N VAL A 44 -8.83 -3.49 7.19
CA VAL A 44 -9.62 -3.90 6.01
C VAL A 44 -9.57 -2.86 4.88
N THR A 45 -9.54 -1.56 5.21
CA THR A 45 -9.52 -0.48 4.21
C THR A 45 -8.17 -0.29 3.50
N THR A 46 -7.10 -0.89 4.00
CA THR A 46 -5.74 -0.78 3.44
C THR A 46 -5.12 -2.14 3.14
N ALA A 47 -5.83 -3.22 3.42
CA ALA A 47 -5.35 -4.57 3.19
C ALA A 47 -5.36 -4.86 1.68
N ALA A 48 -4.29 -5.48 1.19
CA ALA A 48 -4.22 -5.90 -0.20
C ALA A 48 -5.22 -7.04 -0.46
N LEU A 49 -5.78 -7.11 -1.67
CA LEU A 49 -6.84 -8.07 -2.01
C LEU A 49 -6.43 -9.53 -1.80
N GLU A 50 -5.16 -9.86 -2.01
CA GLU A 50 -4.61 -11.19 -1.84
C GLU A 50 -4.43 -11.64 -0.38
N ILE A 51 -4.64 -10.76 0.60
CA ILE A 51 -4.50 -11.08 2.03
C ILE A 51 -5.49 -12.16 2.48
N ASP A 52 -6.57 -12.36 1.73
CA ASP A 52 -7.61 -13.36 1.97
C ASP A 52 -7.14 -14.82 1.80
N GLY A 53 -5.90 -15.02 1.33
CA GLY A 53 -5.30 -16.33 1.13
C GLY A 53 -5.59 -16.96 -0.24
N THR A 54 -6.16 -16.20 -1.19
CA THR A 54 -6.38 -16.65 -2.58
C THR A 54 -5.10 -16.75 -3.41
N TRP A 55 -3.98 -16.27 -2.88
CA TRP A 55 -2.66 -16.36 -3.52
C TRP A 55 -1.64 -17.06 -2.63
N ASP A 56 -0.81 -17.89 -3.27
CA ASP A 56 0.43 -18.40 -2.70
C ASP A 56 1.58 -17.44 -3.03
N ILE A 57 2.58 -17.39 -2.15
CA ILE A 57 3.74 -16.53 -2.29
C ILE A 57 4.99 -17.40 -2.25
N GLU A 58 5.84 -17.24 -3.26
CA GLU A 58 7.15 -17.88 -3.33
C GLU A 58 8.24 -16.83 -3.54
N GLU A 59 9.33 -16.97 -2.77
CA GLU A 59 10.55 -16.19 -2.99
C GLU A 59 11.36 -16.82 -4.13
N ILE A 60 11.54 -16.08 -5.23
CA ILE A 60 12.38 -16.50 -6.36
C ILE A 60 13.66 -15.68 -6.36
N ARG A 61 14.78 -16.38 -6.45
CA ARG A 61 16.08 -15.77 -6.72
C ARG A 61 16.32 -15.71 -8.21
N SER A 62 16.42 -14.50 -8.74
CA SER A 62 16.86 -14.27 -10.10
C SER A 62 18.37 -14.49 -10.24
N GLU A 63 18.85 -14.75 -11.46
CA GLU A 63 20.28 -15.04 -11.75
C GLU A 63 21.22 -13.91 -11.31
N ASN A 64 20.71 -12.69 -11.21
CA ASN A 64 21.37 -11.48 -10.72
C ASN A 64 21.32 -11.31 -9.18
N GLN A 65 20.94 -12.36 -8.44
CA GLN A 65 20.76 -12.35 -6.97
C GLN A 65 19.69 -11.38 -6.46
N THR A 66 18.84 -10.81 -7.33
CA THR A 66 17.67 -10.06 -6.86
C THR A 66 16.60 -11.03 -6.41
N THR A 67 16.16 -10.86 -5.17
CA THR A 67 15.08 -11.63 -4.59
C THR A 67 13.76 -10.98 -4.99
N THR A 68 12.87 -11.76 -5.61
CA THR A 68 11.55 -11.28 -6.07
C THR A 68 10.48 -12.20 -5.52
N LEU A 69 9.34 -11.66 -5.11
CA LEU A 69 8.19 -12.46 -4.71
C LEU A 69 7.34 -12.77 -5.94
N ARG A 70 7.01 -14.04 -6.15
CA ARG A 70 6.03 -14.47 -7.16
C ARG A 70 4.75 -14.87 -6.44
N TYR A 71 3.65 -14.30 -6.93
CA TYR A 71 2.32 -14.67 -6.47
C TYR A 71 1.71 -15.65 -7.47
N THR A 72 1.27 -16.80 -7.01
CA THR A 72 0.52 -17.77 -7.81
C THR A 72 -0.88 -17.93 -7.26
N LYS A 73 -1.89 -17.91 -8.13
CA LYS A 73 -3.27 -18.11 -7.70
C LYS A 73 -3.40 -19.50 -7.06
N TYR A 74 -3.88 -19.54 -5.83
CA TYR A 74 -4.03 -20.78 -5.09
C TYR A 74 -5.06 -21.69 -5.78
N THR A 75 -4.74 -22.98 -5.89
CA THR A 75 -5.57 -23.99 -6.59
C THR A 75 -5.92 -25.19 -5.72
N GLY A 76 -5.56 -25.16 -4.43
CA GLY A 76 -5.87 -26.23 -3.47
C GLY A 76 -7.25 -26.07 -2.80
N PRO A 77 -7.56 -26.90 -1.78
CA PRO A 77 -8.80 -26.81 -1.01
C PRO A 77 -8.99 -25.46 -0.33
N GLU A 78 -10.23 -24.97 -0.23
CA GLU A 78 -10.57 -23.67 0.39
C GLU A 78 -9.82 -23.44 1.71
N ARG A 79 -9.11 -22.30 1.80
CA ARG A 79 -8.39 -21.87 3.00
C ARG A 79 -9.30 -20.92 3.78
N CYS A 80 -9.40 -21.12 5.10
CA CYS A 80 -10.09 -20.19 5.99
C CYS A 80 -9.03 -19.50 6.87
N ASN A 81 -8.41 -18.44 6.34
CA ASN A 81 -7.36 -17.70 7.04
C ASN A 81 -7.85 -16.40 7.69
N MET A 82 -9.12 -16.04 7.54
CA MET A 82 -9.69 -14.89 8.24
C MET A 82 -9.96 -15.26 9.71
N PRO A 83 -9.55 -14.44 10.69
CA PRO A 83 -9.94 -14.64 12.06
C PRO A 83 -11.47 -14.63 12.15
N ILE A 84 -12.07 -15.73 12.61
CA ILE A 84 -13.53 -15.90 12.67
C ILE A 84 -14.20 -14.83 13.56
N HIS A 85 -13.46 -14.11 14.43
CA HIS A 85 -13.97 -13.00 15.22
C HIS A 85 -12.89 -11.97 15.58
N ALA A 86 -12.69 -10.94 14.74
CA ALA A 86 -12.11 -9.69 15.21
C ALA A 86 -13.24 -8.83 15.81
N ASN A 87 -13.52 -9.00 17.11
CA ASN A 87 -14.46 -8.15 17.82
C ASN A 87 -13.92 -6.71 17.90
N TYR A 88 -14.38 -5.84 16.98
CA TYR A 88 -14.07 -4.40 16.90
C TYR A 88 -14.70 -3.56 18.04
N HIS A 89 -14.69 -4.03 19.28
CA HIS A 89 -15.43 -3.37 20.37
C HIS A 89 -14.68 -2.24 21.10
N THR A 90 -13.44 -1.87 20.73
CA THR A 90 -12.66 -0.89 21.52
C THR A 90 -12.20 0.37 20.80
N LYS A 91 -12.64 0.66 19.58
CA LYS A 91 -12.20 1.86 18.82
C LYS A 91 -13.19 3.05 18.81
N LYS A 92 -14.11 3.13 19.77
CA LYS A 92 -15.24 4.07 19.72
C LYS A 92 -14.99 5.50 20.24
N SER A 93 -13.76 5.97 20.41
CA SER A 93 -13.53 7.29 21.04
C SER A 93 -12.68 8.30 20.27
N TRP A 94 -12.00 7.90 19.18
CA TRP A 94 -11.14 8.82 18.42
C TRP A 94 -11.49 8.90 16.92
N LEU A 95 -12.59 8.26 16.51
CA LEU A 95 -13.00 8.08 15.11
C LEU A 95 -14.42 8.58 14.83
N GLU A 96 -14.91 9.60 15.54
CA GLU A 96 -16.22 10.22 15.25
C GLU A 96 -16.30 10.92 13.88
N HIS A 97 -15.25 10.83 13.04
CA HIS A 97 -15.26 11.27 11.64
C HIS A 97 -15.13 10.11 10.62
N LEU A 98 -14.93 8.86 11.08
CA LEU A 98 -14.91 7.67 10.21
C LEU A 98 -16.21 6.83 10.30
N ASP A 99 -17.26 7.31 10.95
CA ASP A 99 -18.64 6.74 10.93
C ASP A 99 -19.22 6.55 9.50
N LYS A 100 -18.51 7.01 8.45
CA LYS A 100 -18.90 6.83 7.04
C LYS A 100 -18.37 5.54 6.41
N PHE A 101 -17.56 4.77 7.13
CA PHE A 101 -16.90 3.57 6.59
C PHE A 101 -17.23 2.29 7.38
N ASP A 102 -18.17 2.35 8.33
CA ASP A 102 -18.61 1.18 9.10
C ASP A 102 -19.23 0.09 8.21
N ASP A 103 -19.73 0.47 7.03
CA ASP A 103 -20.30 -0.44 6.04
C ASP A 103 -19.26 -1.00 5.06
N ILE A 104 -17.99 -0.54 5.11
CA ILE A 104 -16.94 -1.10 4.24
C ILE A 104 -16.47 -2.43 4.80
N THR A 105 -16.81 -3.50 4.09
CA THR A 105 -16.48 -4.88 4.50
C THR A 105 -15.27 -5.44 3.77
N CYS A 106 -14.87 -4.85 2.65
CA CYS A 106 -13.68 -5.25 1.91
C CYS A 106 -13.03 -4.09 1.13
N THR A 107 -11.76 -4.25 0.78
CA THR A 107 -11.01 -3.24 0.01
C THR A 107 -11.57 -3.01 -1.40
N GLU A 108 -12.32 -3.96 -1.97
CA GLU A 108 -12.95 -3.79 -3.30
C GLU A 108 -14.06 -2.73 -3.32
N GLU A 109 -14.60 -2.36 -2.16
CA GLU A 109 -15.59 -1.29 -2.02
C GLU A 109 -14.94 0.11 -1.98
N VAL A 110 -13.61 0.18 -1.85
CA VAL A 110 -12.83 1.42 -1.92
C VAL A 110 -12.40 1.65 -3.37
N VAL A 111 -12.88 2.72 -3.97
CA VAL A 111 -12.55 3.12 -5.35
C VAL A 111 -11.86 4.46 -5.40
N GLU A 112 -10.93 4.62 -6.33
CA GLU A 112 -10.34 5.90 -6.67
C GLU A 112 -11.31 6.73 -7.50
N ASP A 113 -11.73 7.88 -6.97
CA ASP A 113 -12.59 8.83 -7.67
C ASP A 113 -11.79 10.04 -8.12
N TRP A 114 -11.65 10.17 -9.44
CA TRP A 114 -10.93 11.26 -10.10
C TRP A 114 -11.88 12.27 -10.80
N GLU A 115 -13.20 12.15 -10.66
CA GLU A 115 -14.19 12.92 -11.43
C GLU A 115 -14.02 14.44 -11.30
N SER A 116 -13.47 14.91 -10.17
CA SER A 116 -13.20 16.34 -9.90
C SER A 116 -11.71 16.68 -9.81
N SER A 117 -10.83 15.88 -10.43
CA SER A 117 -9.37 15.97 -10.33
C SER A 117 -8.70 16.36 -11.66
N GLU A 118 -9.15 17.45 -12.28
CA GLU A 118 -8.62 17.96 -13.56
C GLU A 118 -7.19 18.50 -13.45
N ASN A 119 -6.81 18.98 -12.27
CA ASN A 119 -5.48 19.52 -11.98
C ASN A 119 -4.44 18.43 -11.69
N ILE A 120 -4.85 17.16 -11.58
CA ILE A 120 -3.96 16.04 -11.33
C ILE A 120 -3.50 15.47 -12.66
N PRO A 121 -2.17 15.42 -12.92
CA PRO A 121 -1.66 14.89 -14.17
C PRO A 121 -2.06 13.43 -14.40
N GLU A 122 -2.35 13.07 -15.65
CA GLU A 122 -2.82 11.74 -16.02
C GLU A 122 -1.81 10.63 -15.68
N HIS A 123 -0.52 10.91 -15.81
CA HIS A 123 0.52 9.94 -15.45
C HIS A 123 0.61 9.69 -13.95
N TRP A 124 0.13 10.62 -13.10
CA TRP A 124 0.05 10.39 -11.65
C TRP A 124 -1.09 9.42 -11.33
N LYS A 125 -2.25 9.60 -11.98
CA LYS A 125 -3.41 8.70 -11.82
C LYS A 125 -3.05 7.27 -12.22
N ARG A 126 -2.38 7.10 -13.36
CA ARG A 126 -1.89 5.78 -13.81
C ARG A 126 -0.95 5.12 -12.82
N VAL A 127 -0.04 5.86 -12.19
CA VAL A 127 0.84 5.26 -11.17
C VAL A 127 0.08 4.81 -9.93
N VAL A 128 -1.02 5.50 -9.57
CA VAL A 128 -1.92 5.04 -8.49
C VAL A 128 -2.64 3.76 -8.92
N GLU A 129 -3.21 3.71 -10.13
CA GLU A 129 -3.83 2.50 -10.70
C GLU A 129 -2.85 1.32 -10.72
N ASP A 130 -1.60 1.55 -11.13
CA ASP A 130 -0.55 0.54 -11.14
C ASP A 130 -0.17 0.06 -9.73
N CYS A 131 -0.30 0.89 -8.69
CA CYS A 131 -0.13 0.46 -7.30
C CYS A 131 -1.30 -0.43 -6.82
N LEU A 132 -2.51 -0.15 -7.32
CA LEU A 132 -3.75 -0.81 -6.92
C LEU A 132 -4.12 -2.01 -7.80
N HIS A 133 -3.26 -2.40 -8.74
CA HIS A 133 -3.55 -3.48 -9.66
C HIS A 133 -3.95 -4.78 -8.93
N LYS A 134 -5.09 -5.39 -9.35
CA LYS A 134 -5.68 -6.58 -8.70
C LYS A 134 -4.73 -7.79 -8.67
N ASP A 135 -4.03 -8.03 -9.77
CA ASP A 135 -2.92 -9.00 -9.82
C ASP A 135 -1.67 -8.38 -9.19
N PRO A 136 -1.17 -8.89 -8.04
CA PRO A 136 -0.01 -8.32 -7.36
C PRO A 136 1.27 -8.40 -8.19
N ASN A 137 1.38 -9.33 -9.15
CA ASN A 137 2.55 -9.43 -10.03
C ASN A 137 2.60 -8.32 -11.09
N LYS A 138 1.48 -7.62 -11.32
CA LYS A 138 1.39 -6.51 -12.27
C LYS A 138 1.48 -5.15 -11.58
N ARG A 139 1.57 -5.11 -10.24
CA ARG A 139 1.77 -3.85 -9.52
C ARG A 139 3.13 -3.26 -9.85
N ILE A 140 3.20 -1.94 -9.91
CA ILE A 140 4.47 -1.23 -10.05
C ILE A 140 5.42 -1.60 -8.92
N GLY A 141 6.68 -1.90 -9.26
CA GLY A 141 7.70 -2.20 -8.27
C GLY A 141 8.11 -0.96 -7.47
N LEU A 142 8.57 -1.17 -6.22
CA LEU A 142 8.93 -0.06 -5.34
C LEU A 142 10.11 0.78 -5.87
N ARG A 143 11.02 0.18 -6.65
CA ARG A 143 12.14 0.93 -7.26
C ARG A 143 11.63 1.87 -8.34
N GLU A 144 10.75 1.38 -9.19
CA GLU A 144 10.09 2.13 -10.25
C GLU A 144 9.22 3.23 -9.67
N LEU A 145 8.46 2.94 -8.61
CA LEU A 145 7.62 3.92 -7.92
C LEU A 145 8.45 5.06 -7.30
N VAL A 146 9.58 4.75 -6.67
CA VAL A 146 10.50 5.78 -6.13
C VAL A 146 11.07 6.63 -7.26
N ALA A 147 11.57 6.00 -8.32
CA ALA A 147 12.13 6.72 -9.47
C ALA A 147 11.12 7.66 -10.13
N PHE A 148 9.86 7.21 -10.25
CA PHE A 148 8.76 8.03 -10.75
C PHE A 148 8.57 9.29 -9.90
N TRP A 149 8.38 9.14 -8.58
CA TRP A 149 8.13 10.30 -7.71
C TRP A 149 9.34 11.23 -7.58
N ASP A 150 10.57 10.70 -7.64
CA ASP A 150 11.78 11.52 -7.67
C ASP A 150 11.86 12.38 -8.94
N SER A 151 11.54 11.79 -10.10
CA SER A 151 11.47 12.50 -11.38
C SER A 151 10.40 13.59 -11.37
N GLU A 152 9.20 13.29 -10.87
CA GLU A 152 8.12 14.27 -10.79
C GLU A 152 8.45 15.43 -9.84
N ARG A 153 9.05 15.13 -8.68
CA ARG A 153 9.53 16.15 -7.74
C ARG A 153 10.57 17.06 -8.40
N GLN A 154 11.53 16.49 -9.12
CA GLN A 154 12.55 17.28 -9.82
C GLN A 154 11.92 18.17 -10.90
N ALA A 155 11.03 17.64 -11.73
CA ALA A 155 10.33 18.40 -12.76
C ALA A 155 9.49 19.55 -12.16
N MET A 156 8.92 19.36 -10.98
CA MET A 156 8.21 20.43 -10.26
C MET A 156 9.15 21.55 -9.78
N TYR A 157 10.34 21.21 -9.26
CA TYR A 157 11.33 22.22 -8.88
C TYR A 157 11.78 23.04 -10.10
N GLU A 158 12.06 22.38 -11.22
CA GLU A 158 12.51 23.04 -12.46
C GLU A 158 11.45 23.99 -13.07
N ARG A 159 10.15 23.72 -12.86
CA ARG A 159 9.06 24.62 -13.30
C ARG A 159 8.86 25.84 -12.40
N ASN A 160 9.34 25.77 -11.15
CA ASN A 160 9.15 26.80 -10.14
C ASN A 160 10.40 27.69 -9.94
N THR A 161 11.50 27.39 -10.63
CA THR A 161 12.73 28.20 -10.72
C THR A 161 12.78 28.99 -12.02
#